data_AF-A0A6P0X3X4-F1
#
_entry.id   AF-A0A6P0X3X4-F1
#
_cell.length_a   1.000
_cell.length_b   1.000
_cell.length_c   1.000
_cell.angle_alpha   90.00
_cell.angle_beta   90.00
_cell.angle_gamma   90.00
#
_symmetry.space_group_name_H-M   'P 1'
#
loop_
_entity.id
_entity.type
_entity.pdbx_description
1 polymer ?
#
loop_
_entity_poly.entity_id
_entity_poly.type
_entity_poly.pdbx_seq_one_letter_code
_entity_poly.pdbx_strand_id
1 'polypeptide(L)'
;MLSQIVRPMVHTQLRLLANSQATRSTLISTVAQWLSFLGVKAEVTHLDVCDQHNIRISLTVGKPEACDSHDWHKIVSNLNGSNSDVQVSQLVQPQITPKQQSKLQRLLAYLIQVGEPEVAVNWDAIYPQLKALGLDEPMLLGIRSALKVPQSLENLLEGLEPDIAAIALPKAVSIAMLDRQVNPHEDQALTSLLQVMKQA
;
A
#
# COMPACT_ATOMS: atom_id res chain seq x y z
N MET A 1 16.83 -4.56 3.25
CA MET A 1 17.00 -5.69 4.20
C MET A 1 15.69 -6.13 4.84
N LEU A 2 14.62 -5.32 4.79
CA LEU A 2 13.30 -5.63 5.38
C LEU A 2 12.69 -6.94 4.87
N SER A 3 12.66 -7.22 3.56
CA SER A 3 12.08 -8.49 3.05
C SER A 3 12.82 -9.75 3.51
N GLN A 4 14.13 -9.67 3.77
CA GLN A 4 14.95 -10.80 4.25
C GLN A 4 14.89 -11.00 5.77
N ILE A 5 14.40 -10.02 6.53
CA ILE A 5 14.25 -10.11 8.00
C ILE A 5 12.77 -10.31 8.37
N VAL A 6 11.88 -9.53 7.74
CA VAL A 6 10.44 -9.55 7.99
C VAL A 6 9.81 -10.85 7.48
N ARG A 7 10.19 -11.39 6.30
CA ARG A 7 9.60 -12.66 5.83
C ARG A 7 9.98 -13.86 6.73
N PRO A 8 11.25 -14.06 7.11
CA PRO A 8 11.58 -15.11 8.06
C PRO A 8 10.96 -14.89 9.44
N MET A 9 10.84 -13.64 9.90
CA MET A 9 10.15 -13.30 11.14
C MET A 9 8.66 -13.65 11.08
N VAL A 10 7.96 -13.25 10.01
CA VAL A 10 6.54 -13.61 9.77
C VAL A 10 6.40 -15.12 9.67
N HIS A 11 7.28 -15.82 8.95
CA HIS A 11 7.28 -17.28 8.86
C HIS A 11 7.49 -17.95 10.22
N THR A 12 8.37 -17.40 11.04
CA THR A 12 8.62 -17.86 12.41
C THR A 12 7.39 -17.61 13.29
N GLN A 13 6.76 -16.44 13.20
CA GLN A 13 5.54 -16.12 13.94
C GLN A 13 4.35 -16.97 13.49
N LEU A 14 4.22 -17.28 12.19
CA LEU A 14 3.23 -18.23 11.67
C LEU A 14 3.48 -19.65 12.22
N ARG A 15 4.74 -20.11 12.26
CA ARG A 15 5.08 -21.40 12.89
C ARG A 15 4.80 -21.41 14.39
N LEU A 16 5.08 -20.32 15.09
CA LEU A 16 4.76 -20.18 16.52
C LEU A 16 3.25 -20.21 16.75
N LEU A 17 2.47 -19.57 15.88
CA LEU A 17 1.00 -19.62 15.92
C LEU A 17 0.46 -21.03 15.65
N ALA A 18 1.03 -21.74 14.66
CA ALA A 18 0.65 -23.11 14.32
C ALA A 18 0.95 -24.10 15.46
N ASN A 19 1.98 -23.84 16.27
CA ASN A 19 2.36 -24.67 17.41
C ASN A 19 1.79 -24.16 18.75
N SER A 20 1.08 -23.03 18.76
CA SER A 20 0.51 -22.45 19.98
C SER A 20 -0.76 -23.21 20.36
N GLN A 21 -0.93 -23.50 21.66
CA GLN A 21 -2.19 -24.01 22.21
C GLN A 21 -3.23 -22.91 22.45
N ALA A 22 -2.82 -21.63 22.32
CA ALA A 22 -3.64 -20.45 22.50
C ALA A 22 -3.67 -19.56 21.25
N THR A 23 -3.63 -20.18 20.05
CA THR A 23 -3.45 -19.54 18.74
C THR A 23 -4.31 -18.29 18.54
N ARG A 24 -5.57 -18.31 18.98
CA ARG A 24 -6.49 -17.16 18.83
C ARG A 24 -5.98 -15.93 19.59
N SER A 25 -5.64 -16.09 20.87
CA SER A 25 -5.14 -15.00 21.70
C SER A 25 -3.77 -14.49 21.24
N THR A 26 -2.89 -15.40 20.80
CA THR A 26 -1.56 -15.05 20.28
C THR A 26 -1.67 -14.30 18.95
N LEU A 27 -2.58 -14.69 18.07
CA LEU A 27 -2.81 -14.00 16.80
C LEU A 27 -3.35 -12.58 17.04
N ILE A 28 -4.32 -12.45 17.96
CA ILE A 28 -4.87 -11.15 18.36
C ILE A 28 -3.77 -10.22 18.87
N SER A 29 -2.96 -10.67 19.84
CA SER A 29 -1.90 -9.85 20.42
C SER A 29 -0.84 -9.48 19.38
N THR A 30 -0.49 -10.40 18.49
CA THR A 30 0.54 -10.18 17.47
C THR A 30 0.11 -9.10 16.47
N VAL A 31 -1.12 -9.17 15.96
CA VAL A 31 -1.64 -8.19 14.99
C VAL A 31 -1.77 -6.80 15.64
N ALA A 32 -2.31 -6.72 16.86
CA ALA A 32 -2.41 -5.46 17.59
C ALA A 32 -1.01 -4.84 17.84
N GLN A 33 -0.03 -5.67 18.19
CA GLN A 33 1.33 -5.22 18.46
C GLN A 33 2.06 -4.76 17.19
N TRP A 34 1.84 -5.40 16.03
CA TRP A 34 2.38 -4.92 14.76
C TRP A 34 1.88 -3.52 14.39
N LEU A 35 0.58 -3.27 14.57
CA LEU A 35 0.00 -1.94 14.32
C LEU A 35 0.51 -0.91 15.33
N SER A 36 0.77 -1.33 16.56
CA SER A 36 1.36 -0.47 17.61
C SER A 36 2.75 0.03 17.24
N PHE A 37 3.58 -0.79 16.56
CA PHE A 37 4.89 -0.34 16.05
C PHE A 37 4.79 0.76 15.00
N LEU A 38 3.61 0.93 14.37
CA LEU A 38 3.33 2.00 13.42
C LEU A 38 2.71 3.24 14.09
N GLY A 39 2.67 3.29 15.43
CA GLY A 39 2.05 4.38 16.19
C GLY A 39 0.52 4.36 16.14
N VAL A 40 -0.07 3.22 15.78
CA VAL A 40 -1.52 3.02 15.65
C VAL A 40 -2.00 2.09 16.75
N LYS A 41 -2.85 2.59 17.65
CA LYS A 41 -3.52 1.76 18.64
C LYS A 41 -4.65 0.99 17.96
N ALA A 42 -4.57 -0.33 17.97
CA ALA A 42 -5.59 -1.19 17.38
C ALA A 42 -6.00 -2.28 18.36
N GLU A 43 -7.29 -2.56 18.41
CA GLU A 43 -7.89 -3.63 19.19
C GLU A 43 -8.63 -4.59 18.26
N VAL A 44 -8.36 -5.90 18.39
CA VAL A 44 -9.07 -6.91 17.61
C VAL A 44 -10.42 -7.19 18.27
N THR A 45 -11.51 -6.84 17.58
CA THR A 45 -12.86 -7.02 18.11
C THR A 45 -13.45 -8.38 17.77
N HIS A 46 -13.15 -8.91 16.58
CA HIS A 46 -13.63 -10.22 16.12
C HIS A 46 -12.56 -10.96 15.33
N LEU A 47 -12.53 -12.29 15.46
CA LEU A 47 -11.63 -13.16 14.71
C LEU A 47 -12.36 -14.43 14.31
N ASP A 48 -12.64 -14.58 13.02
CA ASP A 48 -13.38 -15.71 12.49
C ASP A 48 -12.57 -16.45 11.42
N VAL A 49 -12.67 -17.77 11.43
CA VAL A 49 -12.17 -18.60 10.33
C VAL A 49 -13.30 -18.69 9.31
N CYS A 50 -13.12 -18.06 8.15
CA CYS A 50 -14.17 -18.00 7.13
C CYS A 50 -14.22 -19.27 6.28
N ASP A 51 -13.06 -19.80 5.92
CA ASP A 51 -12.89 -21.04 5.16
C ASP A 51 -11.54 -21.70 5.49
N GLN A 52 -11.15 -22.74 4.76
CA GLN A 52 -9.88 -23.47 4.98
C GLN A 52 -8.61 -22.63 4.78
N HIS A 53 -8.71 -21.44 4.15
CA HIS A 53 -7.56 -20.64 3.73
C HIS A 53 -7.59 -19.21 4.29
N ASN A 54 -8.74 -18.74 4.76
CA ASN A 54 -8.97 -17.35 5.12
C ASN A 54 -9.39 -17.20 6.58
N ILE A 55 -8.63 -16.37 7.31
CA ILE A 55 -8.99 -15.86 8.63
C ILE A 55 -9.41 -14.40 8.47
N ARG A 56 -10.60 -14.04 8.94
CA ARG A 56 -11.10 -12.67 9.01
C ARG A 56 -10.84 -12.10 10.38
N ILE A 57 -10.24 -10.91 10.41
CA ILE A 57 -9.96 -10.17 11.62
C ILE A 57 -10.63 -8.81 11.49
N SER A 58 -11.46 -8.46 12.47
CA SER A 58 -12.05 -7.13 12.60
C SER A 58 -11.28 -6.34 13.64
N LEU A 59 -10.97 -5.10 13.33
CA LEU A 59 -10.13 -4.22 14.15
C LEU A 59 -10.87 -2.92 14.43
N THR A 60 -10.75 -2.43 15.65
CA THR A 60 -11.04 -1.03 15.99
C THR A 60 -9.72 -0.28 16.06
N VAL A 61 -9.62 0.81 15.31
CA VAL A 61 -8.41 1.62 15.20
C VAL A 61 -8.64 2.97 15.87
N GLY A 62 -7.80 3.30 16.84
CA GLY A 62 -7.78 4.62 17.47
C GLY A 62 -7.01 5.65 16.64
N LYS A 63 -7.18 6.93 16.97
CA LYS A 63 -6.42 8.02 16.34
C LYS A 63 -4.91 7.75 16.45
N PRO A 64 -4.16 7.73 15.35
CA PRO A 64 -2.70 7.61 15.39
C PRO A 64 -2.05 8.76 16.18
N GLU A 65 -0.89 8.51 16.76
CA GLU A 65 -0.16 9.51 17.54
C GLU A 65 0.28 10.70 16.68
N ALA A 66 0.71 10.44 15.45
CA ALA A 66 1.19 11.45 14.50
C ALA A 66 0.05 12.22 13.77
N CYS A 67 -1.21 11.83 13.95
CA CYS A 67 -2.35 12.48 13.30
C CYS A 67 -2.90 13.60 14.21
N ASP A 68 -3.10 14.80 13.68
CA ASP A 68 -3.72 15.87 14.44
C ASP A 68 -5.23 15.63 14.64
N SER A 69 -5.81 16.35 15.61
CA SER A 69 -7.21 16.18 15.94
C SER A 69 -8.14 16.68 14.82
N HIS A 70 -7.76 17.69 14.05
CA HIS A 70 -8.61 18.26 13.01
C HIS A 70 -8.81 17.27 11.86
N ASP A 71 -7.71 16.71 11.35
CA ASP A 71 -7.71 15.74 10.28
C ASP A 71 -8.42 14.45 10.70
N TRP A 72 -8.22 14.00 11.94
CA TRP A 72 -8.95 12.85 12.47
C TRP A 72 -10.46 13.07 12.49
N HIS A 73 -10.93 14.24 12.93
CA HIS A 73 -12.36 14.56 12.91
C HIS A 73 -12.90 14.58 11.47
N LYS A 74 -12.15 15.16 10.52
CA LYS A 74 -12.53 15.19 9.11
C LYS A 74 -12.62 13.78 8.51
N ILE A 75 -11.68 12.89 8.83
CA ILE A 75 -11.72 11.47 8.41
C ILE A 75 -12.98 10.80 8.96
N VAL A 76 -13.22 10.91 10.28
CA VAL A 76 -14.40 10.30 10.92
C VAL A 76 -15.70 10.86 10.35
N SER A 77 -15.79 12.18 10.12
CA SER A 77 -16.98 12.78 9.51
C SER A 77 -17.21 12.31 8.08
N ASN A 78 -16.15 12.14 7.28
CA ASN A 78 -16.25 11.65 5.91
C ASN A 78 -16.72 10.19 5.88
N LEU A 79 -16.22 9.35 6.80
CA LEU A 79 -16.65 7.95 6.93
C LEU A 79 -18.12 7.85 7.35
N ASN A 80 -18.55 8.67 8.32
CA ASN A 80 -19.94 8.68 8.79
C ASN A 80 -20.91 9.31 7.78
N GLY A 81 -20.46 10.28 6.99
CA GLY A 81 -21.23 10.91 5.93
C GLY A 81 -21.38 10.04 4.68
N SER A 82 -20.51 9.03 4.51
CA SER A 82 -20.57 8.04 3.44
C SER A 82 -21.68 7.02 3.75
N ASN A 83 -22.95 7.42 3.60
CA ASN A 83 -24.12 6.57 3.75
C ASN A 83 -24.18 5.49 2.66
N SER A 84 -23.35 4.48 2.78
CA SER A 84 -23.50 3.26 2.01
C SER A 84 -23.27 2.11 2.96
N ASP A 85 -24.29 1.26 3.10
CA ASP A 85 -24.16 -0.14 3.51
C ASP A 85 -23.23 -0.86 2.50
N VAL A 86 -21.97 -0.45 2.45
CA VAL A 86 -20.93 -1.18 1.73
C VAL A 86 -20.72 -2.42 2.58
N GLN A 87 -21.43 -3.50 2.23
CA GLN A 87 -21.12 -4.81 2.74
C GLN A 87 -19.61 -5.01 2.53
N VAL A 88 -18.87 -5.12 3.64
CA VAL A 88 -17.40 -5.30 3.67
C VAL A 88 -16.96 -6.48 2.79
N SER A 89 -17.88 -7.41 2.50
CA SER A 89 -17.73 -8.52 1.54
C SER A 89 -17.44 -8.09 0.10
N GLN A 90 -17.71 -6.83 -0.26
CA GLN A 90 -17.36 -6.20 -1.53
C GLN A 90 -16.65 -4.88 -1.25
N LEU A 91 -15.49 -4.92 -0.59
CA LEU A 91 -14.49 -3.85 -0.73
C LEU A 91 -14.06 -3.81 -2.20
N VAL A 92 -14.93 -3.26 -3.05
CA VAL A 92 -14.60 -2.85 -4.40
C VAL A 92 -13.46 -1.87 -4.19
N GLN A 93 -12.30 -2.17 -4.76
CA GLN A 93 -11.22 -1.19 -4.87
C GLN A 93 -11.86 0.15 -5.26
N PRO A 94 -11.44 1.30 -4.68
CA PRO A 94 -12.01 2.60 -5.05
C PRO A 94 -12.18 2.61 -6.56
N GLN A 95 -13.37 2.95 -7.07
CA GLN A 95 -13.69 2.76 -8.49
C GLN A 95 -12.81 3.70 -9.32
N ILE A 96 -11.58 3.26 -9.59
CA ILE A 96 -10.59 3.97 -10.36
C ILE A 96 -11.10 3.93 -11.79
N THR A 97 -11.39 5.08 -12.35
CA THR A 97 -11.76 5.19 -13.76
C THR A 97 -10.59 4.70 -14.63
N PRO A 98 -10.82 4.22 -15.86
CA PRO A 98 -9.74 3.78 -16.74
C PRO A 98 -8.65 4.85 -16.96
N LYS A 99 -9.05 6.14 -16.95
CA LYS A 99 -8.12 7.28 -17.06
C LYS A 99 -7.23 7.39 -15.82
N GLN A 100 -7.80 7.31 -14.63
CA GLN A 100 -7.05 7.33 -13.37
C GLN A 100 -6.14 6.11 -13.23
N GLN A 101 -6.60 4.93 -13.68
CA GLN A 101 -5.81 3.70 -13.66
C GLN A 101 -4.59 3.84 -14.58
N SER A 102 -4.79 4.37 -15.79
CA SER A 102 -3.68 4.65 -16.71
C SER A 102 -2.69 5.64 -16.10
N LYS A 103 -3.16 6.70 -15.45
CA LYS A 103 -2.31 7.70 -14.79
C LYS A 103 -1.48 7.07 -13.66
N LEU A 104 -2.10 6.25 -12.82
CA LEU A 104 -1.43 5.50 -11.76
C LEU A 104 -0.36 4.55 -12.34
N GLN A 105 -0.68 3.79 -13.38
CA GLN A 105 0.26 2.87 -14.03
C GLN A 105 1.48 3.60 -14.58
N ARG A 106 1.27 4.76 -15.20
CA ARG A 106 2.34 5.59 -15.73
C ARG A 106 3.21 6.19 -14.64
N LEU A 107 2.61 6.58 -13.52
CA LEU A 107 3.34 7.08 -12.38
C LEU A 107 4.23 6.00 -11.74
N LEU A 108 3.70 4.79 -11.56
CA LEU A 108 4.51 3.67 -11.04
C LEU A 108 5.59 3.25 -12.05
N ALA A 109 5.32 3.31 -13.35
CA ALA A 109 6.32 3.04 -14.39
C ALA A 109 7.46 4.08 -14.38
N TYR A 110 7.13 5.36 -14.20
CA TYR A 110 8.13 6.42 -14.05
C TYR A 110 9.05 6.15 -12.86
N LEU A 111 8.49 5.79 -11.69
CA LEU A 111 9.29 5.42 -10.52
C LEU A 111 10.27 4.29 -10.78
N ILE A 112 9.83 3.24 -11.48
CA ILE A 112 10.71 2.12 -11.87
C ILE A 112 11.83 2.60 -12.80
N GLN A 113 11.54 3.50 -13.75
CA GLN A 113 12.55 4.04 -14.67
C GLN A 113 13.59 4.89 -13.96
N VAL A 114 13.17 5.72 -13.00
CA VAL A 114 14.09 6.60 -12.27
C VAL A 114 14.84 5.89 -11.15
N GLY A 115 14.45 4.66 -10.78
CA GLY A 115 15.21 3.80 -9.87
C GLY A 115 16.61 3.48 -10.39
N GLU A 116 16.73 3.21 -11.69
CA GLU A 116 18.02 3.02 -12.36
C GLU A 116 18.04 3.81 -13.70
N PRO A 117 18.26 5.15 -13.67
CA PRO A 117 18.10 6.00 -14.85
C PRO A 117 19.00 5.64 -16.04
N GLU A 118 20.16 5.03 -15.76
CA GLU A 118 21.17 4.69 -16.75
C GLU A 118 20.98 3.29 -17.36
N VAL A 119 20.09 2.47 -16.80
CA VAL A 119 19.89 1.08 -17.21
C VAL A 119 18.50 0.88 -17.79
N ALA A 120 18.42 0.22 -18.93
CA ALA A 120 17.13 -0.17 -19.48
C ALA A 120 16.42 -1.16 -18.54
N VAL A 121 15.20 -0.82 -18.12
CA VAL A 121 14.41 -1.64 -17.19
C VAL A 121 14.22 -3.06 -17.73
N ASN A 122 14.77 -4.05 -17.03
CA ASN A 122 14.56 -5.46 -17.34
C ASN A 122 13.25 -5.96 -16.74
N TRP A 123 12.19 -5.99 -17.56
CA TRP A 123 10.85 -6.41 -17.14
C TRP A 123 10.82 -7.80 -16.49
N ASP A 124 11.53 -8.77 -17.06
CA ASP A 124 11.48 -10.16 -16.59
C ASP A 124 12.10 -10.31 -15.19
N ALA A 125 13.04 -9.42 -14.83
CA ALA A 125 13.64 -9.36 -13.51
C ALA A 125 12.73 -8.68 -12.46
N ILE A 126 12.00 -7.63 -12.85
CA ILE A 126 11.17 -6.84 -11.92
C ILE A 126 9.76 -7.39 -11.75
N TYR A 127 9.20 -8.05 -12.77
CA TYR A 127 7.84 -8.64 -12.73
C TYR A 127 7.57 -9.49 -11.48
N PRO A 128 8.41 -10.49 -11.11
CA PRO A 128 8.16 -11.31 -9.94
C PRO A 128 8.19 -10.51 -8.64
N GLN A 129 8.98 -9.43 -8.59
CA GLN A 129 9.09 -8.56 -7.42
C GLN A 129 7.84 -7.70 -7.27
N LEU A 130 7.37 -7.09 -8.36
CA LEU A 130 6.12 -6.30 -8.38
C LEU A 130 4.89 -7.15 -8.06
N LYS A 131 4.84 -8.39 -8.55
CA LYS A 131 3.80 -9.36 -8.20
C LYS A 131 3.82 -9.71 -6.70
N ALA A 132 5.02 -9.84 -6.12
CA ALA A 132 5.18 -10.08 -4.69
C ALA A 132 4.79 -8.88 -3.81
N LEU A 133 4.68 -7.67 -4.37
CA LEU A 133 4.11 -6.50 -3.71
C LEU A 133 2.56 -6.46 -3.74
N GLY A 134 1.93 -7.48 -4.34
CA GLY A 134 0.46 -7.56 -4.42
C GLY A 134 -0.15 -6.69 -5.50
N LEU A 135 0.61 -6.29 -6.53
CA LEU A 135 0.04 -5.67 -7.73
C LEU A 135 -0.67 -6.74 -8.56
N ASP A 136 -1.89 -6.44 -8.98
CA ASP A 136 -2.69 -7.33 -9.83
C ASP A 136 -2.22 -7.31 -11.29
N GLU A 137 -2.63 -8.33 -12.04
CA GLU A 137 -2.18 -8.51 -13.43
C GLU A 137 -2.56 -7.33 -14.35
N PRO A 138 -3.78 -6.74 -14.27
CA PRO A 138 -4.12 -5.55 -15.05
C PRO A 138 -3.18 -4.37 -14.76
N MET A 139 -2.83 -4.14 -13.49
CA MET A 139 -1.88 -3.10 -13.11
C MET A 139 -0.48 -3.38 -13.68
N LEU A 140 0.01 -4.61 -13.57
CA LEU A 140 1.32 -5.02 -14.09
C LEU A 140 1.44 -4.82 -15.61
N LEU A 141 0.42 -5.22 -16.37
CA LEU A 141 0.40 -5.04 -17.84
C LEU A 141 0.39 -3.56 -18.25
N GLY A 142 -0.33 -2.74 -17.51
CA GLY A 142 -0.36 -1.29 -17.74
C GLY A 142 0.98 -0.62 -17.43
N ILE A 143 1.63 -1.00 -16.33
CA ILE A 143 2.99 -0.54 -16.00
C ILE A 143 3.95 -0.96 -17.12
N ARG A 144 3.94 -2.22 -17.56
CA ARG A 144 4.79 -2.72 -18.65
C ARG A 144 4.63 -1.89 -19.93
N SER A 145 3.40 -1.52 -20.25
CA SER A 145 3.09 -0.70 -21.42
C SER A 145 3.59 0.73 -21.25
N ALA A 146 3.43 1.31 -20.05
CA ALA A 146 3.88 2.65 -19.73
C ALA A 146 5.42 2.78 -19.69
N LEU A 147 6.14 1.72 -19.31
CA LEU A 147 7.61 1.68 -19.31
C LEU A 147 8.23 1.90 -20.70
N LYS A 148 7.47 1.66 -21.78
CA LYS A 148 7.93 1.89 -23.16
C LYS A 148 7.90 3.36 -23.57
N VAL A 149 7.22 4.21 -22.79
CA VAL A 149 7.00 5.62 -23.12
C VAL A 149 7.72 6.47 -22.06
N PRO A 150 8.70 7.30 -22.44
CA PRO A 150 9.31 8.25 -21.51
C PRO A 150 8.25 9.22 -20.98
N GLN A 151 8.23 9.45 -19.67
CA GLN A 151 7.26 10.36 -19.04
C GLN A 151 7.99 11.39 -18.20
N SER A 152 7.46 12.61 -18.17
CA SER A 152 7.92 13.64 -17.24
C SER A 152 7.07 13.60 -15.97
N LEU A 153 7.72 13.80 -14.83
CA LEU A 153 7.07 13.85 -13.53
C LEU A 153 6.01 14.97 -13.48
N GLU A 154 6.31 16.12 -14.06
CA GLU A 154 5.41 17.29 -14.13
C GLU A 154 4.07 16.92 -14.78
N ASN A 155 4.08 16.25 -15.94
CA ASN A 155 2.87 15.84 -16.65
C ASN A 155 2.08 14.76 -15.90
N LEU A 156 2.78 13.93 -15.11
CA LEU A 156 2.15 12.89 -14.30
C LEU A 156 1.44 13.46 -13.07
N LEU A 157 1.98 14.54 -12.50
CA LEU A 157 1.43 15.19 -11.33
C LEU A 157 0.34 16.21 -11.68
N GLU A 158 0.37 16.79 -12.87
CA GLU A 158 -0.62 17.77 -13.31
C GLU A 158 -2.05 17.19 -13.24
N GLY A 159 -2.92 17.80 -12.43
CA GLY A 159 -4.29 17.33 -12.22
C GLY A 159 -4.37 15.92 -11.61
N LEU A 160 -3.37 15.52 -10.81
CA LEU A 160 -3.44 14.27 -10.04
C LEU A 160 -4.43 14.49 -8.89
N GLU A 161 -5.49 13.68 -8.88
CA GLU A 161 -6.50 13.74 -7.84
C GLU A 161 -5.94 13.21 -6.51
N PRO A 162 -6.31 13.81 -5.36
CA PRO A 162 -5.79 13.42 -4.04
C PRO A 162 -6.03 11.95 -3.71
N ASP A 163 -7.19 11.41 -4.09
CA ASP A 163 -7.53 10.00 -3.87
C ASP A 163 -6.62 9.05 -4.65
N ILE A 164 -6.25 9.43 -5.88
CA ILE A 164 -5.31 8.65 -6.68
C ILE A 164 -3.89 8.77 -6.11
N ALA A 165 -3.50 9.94 -5.62
CA ALA A 165 -2.23 10.12 -4.93
C ALA A 165 -2.15 9.27 -3.65
N ALA A 166 -3.24 9.19 -2.88
CA ALA A 166 -3.33 8.36 -1.67
C ALA A 166 -3.17 6.85 -1.98
N ILE A 167 -3.68 6.39 -3.13
CA ILE A 167 -3.49 5.01 -3.60
C ILE A 167 -2.07 4.80 -4.17
N ALA A 168 -1.54 5.81 -4.87
CA ALA A 168 -0.24 5.74 -5.53
C ALA A 168 0.91 5.68 -4.55
N LEU A 169 0.90 6.55 -3.53
CA LEU A 169 2.01 6.72 -2.60
C LEU A 169 2.50 5.42 -1.94
N PRO A 170 1.67 4.58 -1.30
CA PRO A 170 2.15 3.35 -0.67
C PRO A 170 2.73 2.36 -1.69
N LYS A 171 2.17 2.30 -2.92
CA LYS A 171 2.71 1.48 -4.00
C LYS A 171 4.04 2.01 -4.51
N ALA A 172 4.14 3.33 -4.66
CA ALA A 172 5.33 4.06 -5.07
C ALA A 172 6.48 3.83 -4.08
N VAL A 173 6.22 4.00 -2.77
CA VAL A 173 7.20 3.71 -1.70
C VAL A 173 7.64 2.25 -1.74
N SER A 174 6.71 1.32 -1.95
CA SER A 174 7.04 -0.11 -2.02
C SER A 174 7.95 -0.45 -3.20
N ILE A 175 7.78 0.24 -4.34
CA ILE A 175 8.61 0.09 -5.53
C ILE A 175 10.00 0.70 -5.30
N ALA A 176 10.08 1.94 -4.81
CA ALA A 176 11.34 2.63 -4.53
C ALA A 176 12.19 1.93 -3.44
N MET A 177 11.60 0.99 -2.70
CA MET A 177 12.28 0.22 -1.66
C MET A 177 12.69 -1.19 -2.11
N LEU A 178 12.51 -1.54 -3.39
CA LEU A 178 12.83 -2.87 -3.91
C LEU A 178 14.32 -3.20 -3.79
N ASP A 179 15.17 -2.27 -4.23
CA ASP A 179 16.64 -2.33 -4.12
C ASP A 179 17.13 -1.94 -2.71
N ARG A 180 16.23 -1.40 -1.88
CA ARG A 180 16.41 -0.96 -0.48
C ARG A 180 17.18 0.36 -0.36
N GLN A 181 17.25 1.14 -1.42
CA GLN A 181 17.86 2.46 -1.42
C GLN A 181 16.96 3.40 -2.20
N VAL A 182 16.52 4.49 -1.58
CA VAL A 182 15.79 5.53 -2.31
C VAL A 182 16.82 6.48 -2.89
N ASN A 183 16.91 6.53 -4.22
CA ASN A 183 17.82 7.44 -4.90
C ASN A 183 17.24 8.88 -4.97
N PRO A 184 18.02 9.90 -5.34
CA PRO A 184 17.54 11.28 -5.38
C PRO A 184 16.34 11.53 -6.32
N HIS A 185 16.23 10.79 -7.42
CA HIS A 185 15.13 10.93 -8.37
C HIS A 185 13.84 10.29 -7.84
N GLU A 186 13.95 9.13 -7.18
CA GLU A 186 12.83 8.50 -6.50
C GLU A 186 12.36 9.34 -5.31
N ASP A 187 13.28 9.88 -4.52
CA ASP A 187 12.96 10.77 -3.40
C ASP A 187 12.23 12.03 -3.89
N GLN A 188 12.69 12.61 -5.00
CA GLN A 188 12.00 13.72 -5.66
C GLN A 188 10.58 13.31 -6.07
N ALA A 189 10.40 12.17 -6.73
CA ALA A 189 9.09 11.70 -7.17
C ALA A 189 8.13 11.45 -5.99
N LEU A 190 8.61 10.83 -4.91
CA LEU A 190 7.85 10.58 -3.68
C LEU A 190 7.49 11.89 -2.97
N THR A 191 8.44 12.82 -2.87
CA THR A 191 8.21 14.14 -2.28
C THR A 191 7.19 14.94 -3.07
N SER A 192 7.26 14.92 -4.39
CA SER A 192 6.29 15.61 -5.24
C SER A 192 4.89 15.00 -5.11
N LEU A 193 4.77 13.66 -5.03
CA LEU A 193 3.50 13.00 -4.72
C LEU A 193 2.92 13.45 -3.37
N LEU A 194 3.76 13.54 -2.33
CA LEU A 194 3.35 14.02 -1.01
C LEU A 194 2.91 15.48 -1.05
N GLN A 195 3.53 16.32 -1.88
CA GLN A 195 3.12 17.72 -2.03
C GLN A 195 1.74 17.86 -2.67
N VAL A 196 1.41 17.04 -3.68
CA VAL A 196 0.06 17.02 -4.28
C VAL A 196 -1.00 16.72 -3.21
N MET A 197 -0.71 15.78 -2.29
CA MET A 197 -1.64 15.45 -1.20
C MET A 197 -1.81 16.58 -0.17
N LYS A 198 -0.79 17.42 0.03
CA LYS A 198 -0.85 18.55 0.97
C LYS A 198 -1.59 19.77 0.41
N GLN A 199 -1.76 19.85 -0.90
CA GLN A 199 -2.45 20.96 -1.57
C GLN A 199 -3.97 20.73 -1.70
N ALA A 200 -4.47 19.60 -1.21
CA ALA A 200 -5.85 19.13 -1.32
C ALA A 200 -6.74 19.50 -0.11
#